data_AF-A0A838JVR5-F1
#
_entry.id   AF-A0A838JVR5-F1
#
_cell.length_a   1.000
_cell.length_b   1.000
_cell.length_c   1.000
_cell.angle_alpha   90.00
_cell.angle_beta   90.00
_cell.angle_gamma   90.00
#
_symmetry.space_group_name_H-M   'P 1'
#
loop_
_entity.id
_entity.type
_entity.pdbx_description
1 polymer ?
#
loop_
_entity_poly.entity_id
_entity_poly.type
_entity_poly.pdbx_seq_one_letter_code
_entity_poly.pdbx_strand_id
1 'polypeptide(L)'
;EIRSLVISQRLLGTEEIMLIQHTDCGMLTFSDDEVKQQIHDDVGIKPSFALESFSDLDENIRQSIARILSSPFIPNKGNVRGFVYEVETGRLREVSV
;
A
#
# COMPACT_ATOMS: atom_id res chain seq x y z
N GLU A 1 -3.06 -5.48 1.62
CA GLU A 1 -1.95 -6.07 2.41
C GLU A 1 -2.34 -7.09 3.50
N ILE A 2 -3.39 -6.85 4.31
CA ILE A 2 -3.63 -7.54 5.59
C ILE A 2 -3.65 -9.07 5.53
N ARG A 3 -4.40 -9.68 4.60
CA ARG A 3 -4.56 -11.15 4.54
C ARG A 3 -3.22 -11.89 4.51
N SER A 4 -2.28 -11.43 3.69
CA SER A 4 -0.97 -12.08 3.55
C SER A 4 -0.11 -11.88 4.79
N LEU A 5 -0.16 -10.69 5.40
CA LEU A 5 0.56 -10.42 6.66
C LEU A 5 0.03 -11.30 7.82
N VAL A 6 -1.29 -11.53 7.88
CA VAL A 6 -1.89 -12.45 8.87
C VAL A 6 -1.30 -13.86 8.72
N ILE A 7 -1.23 -14.38 7.50
CA ILE A 7 -0.62 -15.68 7.22
C ILE A 7 0.86 -15.67 7.63
N SER A 8 1.60 -14.65 7.21
CA SER A 8 3.03 -14.50 7.51
C SER A 8 3.32 -14.56 9.01
N GLN A 9 2.61 -13.77 9.82
CA GLN A 9 2.87 -13.73 11.25
C GLN A 9 2.34 -14.96 11.98
N ARG A 10 1.11 -15.41 11.67
CA ARG A 10 0.45 -16.48 12.43
C ARG A 10 0.95 -17.87 12.07
N LEU A 11 1.32 -18.10 10.82
CA LEU A 11 1.72 -19.42 10.33
C LEU A 11 3.22 -19.54 10.10
N LEU A 12 3.92 -18.42 9.86
CA LEU A 12 5.35 -18.43 9.53
C LEU A 12 6.23 -17.69 10.56
N GLY A 13 5.63 -17.11 11.61
CA GLY A 13 6.35 -16.54 12.74
C GLY A 13 7.09 -15.23 12.46
N THR A 14 6.72 -14.48 11.41
CA THR A 14 7.35 -13.17 11.16
C THR A 14 6.93 -12.13 12.21
N GLU A 15 7.86 -11.28 12.63
CA GLU A 15 7.63 -10.29 13.70
C GLU A 15 7.75 -8.84 13.25
N GLU A 16 8.37 -8.59 12.09
CA GLU A 16 8.63 -7.24 11.56
C GLU A 16 7.94 -7.04 10.22
N ILE A 17 7.55 -5.80 9.93
CA ILE A 17 6.94 -5.41 8.66
C ILE A 17 7.66 -4.19 8.10
N MET A 18 8.17 -4.34 6.88
CA MET A 18 8.69 -3.24 6.07
C MET A 18 7.71 -2.96 4.94
N LEU A 19 7.11 -1.76 4.94
CA LEU A 19 6.32 -1.25 3.83
C LEU A 19 7.24 -0.46 2.90
N ILE A 20 7.23 -0.80 1.61
CA ILE A 20 8.06 -0.14 0.61
C ILE A 20 7.16 0.29 -0.54
N GLN A 21 7.05 1.60 -0.76
CA GLN A 21 6.58 2.18 -2.02
C GLN A 21 7.78 2.67 -2.82
N HIS A 22 7.56 3.29 -3.98
CA HIS A 22 8.66 3.78 -4.80
C HIS A 22 8.32 5.09 -5.54
N THR A 23 9.34 5.86 -5.88
CA THR A 23 9.20 7.00 -6.81
C THR A 23 8.82 6.49 -8.20
N ASP A 24 8.22 7.36 -9.03
CA ASP A 24 7.70 7.00 -10.35
C ASP A 24 6.67 5.84 -10.32
N CYS A 25 5.86 5.77 -9.24
CA CYS A 25 4.80 4.78 -9.14
C CYS A 25 3.65 5.11 -10.09
N GLY A 26 3.29 4.16 -10.95
CA GLY A 26 2.16 4.32 -11.87
C GLY A 26 0.83 4.63 -11.18
N MET A 27 0.67 4.26 -9.90
CA MET A 27 -0.54 4.57 -9.12
C MET A 27 -0.72 6.07 -8.82
N LEU A 28 0.30 6.89 -9.08
CA LEU A 28 0.24 8.37 -8.99
C LEU A 28 -0.30 9.02 -10.27
N THR A 29 -0.38 8.28 -11.39
CA THR A 29 -0.62 8.88 -12.72
C THR A 29 -2.10 8.89 -13.12
N PHE A 30 -2.99 8.42 -12.25
CA PHE A 30 -4.42 8.33 -12.52
C PHE A 30 -5.24 8.40 -11.24
N SER A 31 -6.55 8.59 -11.40
CA SER A 31 -7.52 8.48 -10.31
C SER A 31 -8.41 7.25 -10.48
N ASP A 32 -8.87 6.69 -9.35
CA ASP A 32 -9.82 5.56 -9.33
C ASP A 32 -11.07 5.85 -10.17
N ASP A 33 -11.62 7.06 -10.07
CA ASP A 33 -12.85 7.44 -10.75
C ASP A 33 -12.67 7.49 -12.27
N GLU A 34 -11.54 8.03 -12.73
CA GLU A 34 -11.21 8.11 -14.15
C GLU A 34 -11.09 6.71 -14.76
N VAL A 35 -10.30 5.82 -14.14
CA VAL A 35 -10.08 4.47 -14.66
C VAL A 35 -11.36 3.63 -14.57
N LYS A 36 -12.13 3.76 -13.49
CA LYS A 36 -13.42 3.06 -13.37
C LYS A 36 -14.43 3.53 -14.41
N GLN A 37 -14.40 4.82 -14.77
CA GLN A 37 -15.26 5.35 -15.83
C GLN A 37 -14.84 4.79 -17.20
N GLN A 38 -13.53 4.77 -17.52
CA GLN A 38 -13.02 4.16 -18.74
C GLN A 38 -13.43 2.69 -18.86
N ILE A 39 -13.26 1.90 -17.79
CA ILE A 39 -13.68 0.49 -17.78
C ILE A 39 -15.19 0.37 -18.01
N HIS A 40 -16.00 1.23 -17.37
CA HIS A 40 -17.44 1.23 -17.59
C HIS A 40 -17.80 1.53 -19.04
N ASP A 41 -17.13 2.48 -19.69
CA ASP A 41 -17.39 2.84 -21.07
C ASP A 41 -17.01 1.69 -22.03
N ASP A 42 -16.00 0.89 -21.67
CA ASP A 42 -15.54 -0.27 -22.44
C ASP A 42 -16.41 -1.53 -22.25
N VAL A 43 -16.81 -1.86 -21.02
CA VAL A 43 -17.48 -3.14 -20.68
C VAL A 43 -18.90 -2.99 -20.12
N GLY A 44 -19.38 -1.76 -19.95
CA GLY A 44 -20.73 -1.43 -19.47
C GLY A 44 -20.95 -1.52 -17.96
N ILE A 45 -19.92 -1.86 -17.16
CA ILE A 45 -20.04 -2.05 -15.71
C ILE A 45 -18.80 -1.50 -14.99
N LYS A 46 -19.01 -0.74 -13.90
CA LYS A 46 -17.93 -0.27 -13.03
C LYS A 46 -17.40 -1.39 -12.13
N PRO A 47 -16.07 -1.51 -11.95
CA PRO A 47 -15.49 -2.37 -10.92
C PRO A 47 -16.04 -2.02 -9.53
N SER A 48 -16.44 -3.05 -8.77
CA SER A 48 -16.94 -2.89 -7.39
C SER A 48 -15.83 -2.72 -6.35
N PHE A 49 -14.60 -3.04 -6.71
CA PHE A 49 -13.42 -2.90 -5.86
C PHE A 49 -12.73 -1.55 -6.10
N ALA A 50 -12.00 -1.07 -5.09
CA ALA A 50 -11.09 0.06 -5.23
C ALA A 50 -9.86 -0.36 -6.05
N LEU A 51 -9.35 0.55 -6.89
CA LEU A 51 -8.06 0.41 -7.55
C LEU A 51 -6.93 0.88 -6.64
N GLU A 52 -7.26 1.65 -5.58
CA GLU A 52 -6.33 2.12 -4.54
C GLU A 52 -5.23 3.02 -5.13
N SER A 53 -5.58 3.87 -6.10
CA SER A 53 -4.73 4.99 -6.52
C SER A 53 -4.51 5.99 -5.38
N PHE A 54 -3.41 6.72 -5.44
CA PHE A 54 -3.03 7.72 -4.44
C PHE A 54 -2.28 8.87 -5.10
N SER A 55 -2.22 10.02 -4.43
CA SER A 55 -1.58 11.23 -4.97
C SER A 55 -0.29 11.63 -4.27
N ASP A 56 0.02 11.04 -3.12
CA ASP A 56 1.22 11.32 -2.34
C ASP A 56 1.79 10.02 -1.75
N LEU A 57 3.10 9.80 -1.97
CA LEU A 57 3.79 8.56 -1.57
C LEU A 57 3.94 8.44 -0.06
N ASP A 58 4.37 9.53 0.59
CA ASP A 58 4.68 9.53 2.01
C ASP A 58 3.38 9.38 2.82
N GLU A 59 2.31 10.05 2.39
CA GLU A 59 0.98 9.91 2.97
C GLU A 59 0.39 8.52 2.72
N ASN A 60 0.54 7.95 1.52
CA ASN A 60 0.11 6.58 1.26
C ASN A 60 0.81 5.58 2.21
N ILE A 61 2.12 5.73 2.42
CA ILE A 61 2.87 4.92 3.38
C ILE A 61 2.31 5.10 4.79
N ARG A 62 2.10 6.34 5.26
CA ARG A 62 1.55 6.59 6.61
C ARG A 62 0.17 5.96 6.78
N GLN A 63 -0.70 6.06 5.78
CA GLN A 63 -2.01 5.42 5.79
C GLN A 63 -1.92 3.89 5.81
N SER A 64 -1.04 3.29 5.01
CA SER A 64 -0.81 1.83 5.04
C SER A 64 -0.27 1.37 6.39
N ILE A 65 0.67 2.10 7.01
CA ILE A 65 1.13 1.82 8.37
C ILE A 65 -0.04 1.89 9.35
N ALA A 66 -0.85 2.94 9.31
CA ALA A 66 -2.02 3.09 10.17
C ALA A 66 -3.04 1.95 9.99
N ARG A 67 -3.28 1.49 8.75
CA ARG A 67 -4.12 0.31 8.45
C ARG A 67 -3.57 -0.97 9.09
N ILE A 68 -2.25 -1.19 9.06
CA ILE A 68 -1.61 -2.34 9.69
C ILE A 68 -1.72 -2.25 11.21
N LEU A 69 -1.39 -1.10 11.79
CA LEU A 69 -1.41 -0.89 13.24
C LEU A 69 -2.83 -1.00 13.82
N SER A 70 -3.85 -0.51 13.09
CA SER A 70 -5.25 -0.62 13.50
C SER A 70 -5.84 -2.02 13.31
N SER A 71 -5.28 -2.84 12.42
CA SER A 71 -5.85 -4.16 12.12
C SER A 71 -5.79 -5.10 13.33
N PRO A 72 -6.92 -5.61 13.86
CA PRO A 72 -6.91 -6.54 15.00
C PRO A 72 -6.37 -7.93 14.64
N PHE A 73 -6.15 -8.20 13.35
CA PHE A 73 -5.74 -9.51 12.86
C PHE A 73 -4.22 -9.71 12.87
N ILE A 74 -3.45 -8.62 12.88
CA ILE A 74 -1.99 -8.60 12.91
C ILE A 74 -1.52 -8.66 14.38
N PRO A 75 -0.91 -9.76 14.85
CA PRO A 75 -0.48 -9.86 16.25
C PRO A 75 0.76 -9.02 16.58
N ASN A 76 1.78 -9.01 15.72
CA ASN A 76 3.06 -8.36 15.96
C ASN A 76 3.13 -7.01 15.23
N LYS A 77 3.12 -5.92 16.00
CA LYS A 77 3.08 -4.54 15.49
C LYS A 77 4.21 -3.66 16.05
N GLY A 78 5.12 -4.25 16.83
CA GLY A 78 6.19 -3.51 17.51
C GLY A 78 7.23 -2.91 16.56
N ASN A 79 7.34 -3.43 15.34
CA ASN A 79 8.30 -2.99 14.34
C ASN A 79 7.65 -2.93 12.94
N VAL A 80 6.89 -1.87 12.70
CA VAL A 80 6.30 -1.54 11.39
C VAL A 80 6.95 -0.25 10.90
N ARG A 81 7.66 -0.33 9.77
CA ARG A 81 8.43 0.79 9.20
C ARG A 81 8.07 0.99 7.73
N GLY A 82 8.06 2.24 7.28
CA GLY A 82 7.71 2.63 5.91
C GLY A 82 8.86 3.28 5.18
N PHE A 83 9.04 2.94 3.91
CA PHE A 83 10.14 3.43 3.08
C PHE A 83 9.66 3.77 1.67
N VAL A 84 10.30 4.76 1.08
CA VAL A 84 10.24 5.04 -0.36
C VAL A 84 11.54 4.55 -0.98
N TYR A 85 11.43 3.61 -1.91
CA TYR A 85 12.50 3.24 -2.82
C TYR A 85 12.62 4.30 -3.92
N GLU A 86 13.73 5.02 -3.95
CA GLU A 86 14.05 6.01 -4.98
C GLU A 86 14.58 5.27 -6.22
N VAL A 87 13.72 5.03 -7.22
CA VAL A 87 14.07 4.23 -8.42
C VAL A 87 15.23 4.83 -9.21
N GLU A 88 15.45 6.13 -9.09
CA GLU A 88 16.50 6.88 -9.76
C GLU A 88 17.88 6.61 -9.15
N THR A 89 17.94 6.26 -7.86
CA THR A 89 19.20 6.14 -7.10
C THR A 89 19.40 4.77 -6.45
N GLY A 90 18.34 3.98 -6.31
CA GLY A 90 18.34 2.70 -5.60
C GLY A 90 18.32 2.82 -4.06
N ARG A 91 18.15 4.03 -3.50
CA ARG A 91 18.14 4.25 -2.05
C ARG A 91 16.77 3.97 -1.45
N LEU A 92 16.75 3.51 -0.20
CA LEU A 92 15.55 3.45 0.63
C LEU A 92 15.53 4.66 1.58
N ARG A 93 14.59 5.56 1.37
CA ARG A 93 14.31 6.69 2.26
C ARG A 93 13.20 6.31 3.23
N GLU A 94 13.49 6.31 4.52
CA GLU A 94 12.48 6.05 5.55
C GLU A 94 11.50 7.23 5.65
N VAL A 95 10.21 6.92 5.79
CA VAL A 95 9.15 7.91 6.01
C VAL A 95 8.90 8.00 7.50
N SER A 96 9.06 9.21 8.05
CA SER A 96 8.71 9.47 9.45
C SER A 96 7.19 9.37 9.65
N VAL A 97 6.80 8.56 10.63
CA VAL A 97 5.41 8.30 11.04
C VAL A 97 5.07 9.11 12.28
#